data_AF-A0A353RNC6-F1
#
_entry.id   AF-A0A353RNC6-F1
#
_cell.length_a   1.000
_cell.length_b   1.000
_cell.length_c   1.000
_cell.angle_alpha   90.00
_cell.angle_beta   90.00
_cell.angle_gamma   90.00
#
_symmetry.space_group_name_H-M   'P 1'
#
loop_
_entity.id
_entity.type
_entity.pdbx_description
1 polymer ?
#
loop_
_entity_poly.entity_id
_entity_poly.type
_entity_poly.pdbx_seq_one_letter_code
_entity_poly.pdbx_strand_id
1 'polypeptide(L)' 'MNKSELISAIAEQSGLSKVDAKKALDATLETISAEVKAGGKVVLVGFGTFSVSERSARKG' A
#
# COMPACT_ATOMS: atom_id res chain seq x y z
N MET A 1 -5.74 -14.51 1.61
CA MET A 1 -5.16 -13.47 0.75
C MET A 1 -3.79 -13.06 1.25
N ASN A 2 -2.75 -13.75 0.79
CA ASN A 2 -1.35 -13.33 0.94
C ASN A 2 -0.93 -12.42 -0.24
N LYS A 3 0.32 -11.95 -0.27
CA LYS A 3 0.83 -11.04 -1.33
C LYS A 3 0.67 -11.63 -2.74
N SER A 4 0.93 -12.93 -2.92
CA SER A 4 0.83 -13.62 -4.21
C SER A 4 -0.62 -13.76 -4.68
N GLU A 5 -1.54 -14.04 -3.76
CA GLU A 5 -2.98 -14.07 -4.02
C GLU A 5 -3.51 -12.67 -4.40
N LEU A 6 -3.02 -11.62 -3.72
CA LEU A 6 -3.37 -10.23 -4.03
C LEU A 6 -2.90 -9.82 -5.44
N ILE A 7 -1.67 -10.19 -5.83
CA ILE A 7 -1.14 -9.94 -7.18
C ILE A 7 -2.00 -10.63 -8.25
N SER A 8 -2.41 -11.87 -7.98
CA SER A 8 -3.25 -12.63 -8.92
C SER A 8 -4.63 -11.98 -9.07
N ALA A 9 -5.26 -11.57 -7.96
CA ALA A 9 -6.53 -10.85 -7.99
C ALA A 9 -6.42 -9.49 -8.73
N ILE A 10 -5.32 -8.75 -8.52
CA ILE A 10 -5.07 -7.50 -9.24
C ILE A 10 -4.93 -7.77 -10.74
N ALA A 11 -4.13 -8.76 -11.14
CA ALA A 11 -3.95 -9.12 -12.54
C ALA A 11 -5.28 -9.49 -13.20
N GLU A 12 -6.11 -10.29 -12.53
CA GLU A 12 -7.43 -10.70 -13.02
C GLU A 12 -8.41 -9.52 -13.15
N GLN A 13 -8.47 -8.63 -12.15
CA GLN A 13 -9.40 -7.49 -12.18
C GLN A 13 -8.95 -6.35 -13.09
N SER A 14 -7.64 -6.13 -13.23
CA SER A 14 -7.09 -5.03 -14.03
C SER A 14 -6.76 -5.42 -15.48
N GLY A 15 -6.74 -6.72 -15.79
CA GLY A 15 -6.27 -7.24 -17.09
C GLY A 15 -4.77 -7.13 -17.30
N LEU A 16 -4.00 -6.79 -16.25
CA LEU A 16 -2.54 -6.72 -16.30
C LEU A 16 -1.90 -8.10 -16.28
N SER A 17 -0.68 -8.20 -16.82
CA SER A 17 0.14 -9.39 -16.60
C SER A 17 0.47 -9.54 -15.10
N LYS A 18 0.72 -10.77 -14.63
CA LYS A 18 1.15 -11.00 -13.24
C LYS A 18 2.43 -10.24 -12.89
N VAL A 19 3.31 -10.04 -13.87
CA VAL A 19 4.55 -9.27 -13.70
C VAL A 19 4.24 -7.79 -13.47
N ASP A 20 3.32 -7.22 -14.25
CA ASP A 20 2.95 -5.82 -14.13
C ASP A 20 2.08 -5.55 -12.91
N ALA A 21 1.18 -6.47 -12.57
CA ALA A 21 0.41 -6.41 -11.33
C ALA A 21 1.32 -6.44 -10.09
N LYS A 22 2.38 -7.26 -10.10
CA LYS A 22 3.39 -7.25 -9.04
C LYS A 22 4.11 -5.91 -8.97
N LYS A 23 4.58 -5.39 -10.11
CA LYS A 23 5.26 -4.08 -10.16
C LYS A 23 4.36 -2.95 -9.66
N ALA A 24 3.07 -2.95 -10.05
CA ALA A 24 2.10 -1.96 -9.62
C ALA A 24 1.85 -2.01 -8.11
N LEU A 25 1.72 -3.22 -7.54
CA LEU A 25 1.56 -3.40 -6.10
C LEU A 25 2.81 -2.95 -5.33
N ASP A 26 4.01 -3.33 -5.81
CA ASP A 26 5.25 -2.94 -5.15
C ASP A 26 5.45 -1.41 -5.19
N ALA A 27 5.22 -0.79 -6.35
CA ALA A 27 5.34 0.66 -6.53
C ALA A 27 4.32 1.44 -5.68
N THR A 28 3.08 0.96 -5.55
CA THR A 28 2.07 1.61 -4.70
C THR A 28 2.45 1.53 -3.22
N LEU A 29 2.90 0.36 -2.74
CA LEU A 29 3.36 0.21 -1.37
C LEU A 29 4.58 1.07 -1.06
N GLU A 30 5.53 1.15 -1.99
CA GLU A 30 6.73 1.97 -1.85
C GLU A 30 6.42 3.47 -1.83
N THR A 31 5.55 3.93 -2.73
CA THR A 31 5.11 5.33 -2.80
C THR A 31 4.37 5.74 -1.53
N ILE A 32 3.42 4.90 -1.06
CA ILE A 32 2.73 5.15 0.21
C ILE A 32 3.74 5.19 1.36
N SER A 33 4.66 4.24 1.42
CA SER A 33 5.67 4.20 2.48
C SER A 33 6.57 5.43 2.47
N ALA A 34 6.98 5.91 1.29
CA ALA A 34 7.82 7.10 1.14
C ALA A 34 7.09 8.38 1.57
N GLU A 35 5.87 8.58 1.09
CA GLU A 35 5.06 9.76 1.42
C GLU A 35 4.78 9.85 2.93
N VAL A 36 4.40 8.71 3.51
CA VAL A 36 4.06 8.65 4.93
C VAL A 36 5.33 8.84 5.77
N LYS A 37 6.49 8.29 5.36
CA LYS A 37 7.79 8.57 6.01
C LYS A 37 8.20 10.04 5.96
N ALA A 38 7.83 10.77 4.91
CA ALA A 38 8.10 12.21 4.81
C ALA A 38 7.23 13.06 5.76
N GLY A 39 6.36 12.43 6.56
CA GLY A 39 5.37 13.12 7.39
C GLY A 39 4.10 13.51 6.64
N GLY A 40 3.99 13.08 5.38
CA GLY A 40 2.80 13.24 4.55
C GLY A 40 1.67 12.31 4.95
N LYS A 41 0.51 12.51 4.31
CA LYS A 41 -0.65 11.62 4.41
C LYS A 41 -1.10 11.22 3.01
N VAL A 42 -1.45 9.94 2.83
CA VAL A 42 -2.04 9.44 1.59
C VAL A 42 -3.52 9.18 1.83
N VAL A 43 -4.38 9.85 1.06
CA VAL A 43 -5.83 9.66 1.13
C VAL A 43 -6.29 8.92 -0.11
N LEU A 44 -6.80 7.70 0.06
CA LEU A 44 -7.42 6.90 -0.99
C LEU A 44 -8.93 6.84 -0.72
N VAL A 45 -9.69 7.71 -1.38
CA VAL A 45 -11.15 7.81 -1.20
C VAL A 45 -11.81 6.46 -1.50
N GLY A 46 -12.64 5.98 -0.57
CA GLY A 46 -13.31 4.69 -0.68
C GLY A 46 -12.47 3.48 -0.20
N PHE A 47 -11.21 3.69 0.17
CA PHE A 47 -10.35 2.63 0.72
C PHE A 47 -9.84 2.98 2.12
N GLY A 48 -9.23 4.15 2.30
CA GLY A 48 -8.69 4.58 3.58
C GLY A 48 -7.71 5.74 3.51
N THR A 49 -7.23 6.17 4.68
CA THR A 49 -6.17 7.17 4.81
C THR A 49 -4.96 6.55 5.51
N PHE A 50 -3.78 6.78 4.98
CA PHE A 50 -2.49 6.34 5.52
C PHE A 50 -1.73 7.55 6.03
N SER A 51 -1.28 7.51 7.29
CA SER A 51 -0.48 8.56 7.92
C SER A 51 0.40 7.96 9.01
N VAL A 52 1.52 8.60 9.33
CA VAL A 52 2.32 8.23 10.50
C VAL A 52 1.56 8.67 11.73
N SER A 53 1.24 7.72 12.61
CA SER A 53 0.81 8.03 13.96
C SER A 53 2.02 7.94 14.86
N GLU A 54 2.47 9.06 15.41
CA GLU A 54 3.41 9.03 16.50
C GLU A 54 2.72 8.44 17.73
N ARG A 55 3.28 7.35 18.27
CA ARG A 55 2.86 6.81 19.56
C ARG A 55 3.88 7.23 20.60
N SER A 56 3.43 8.01 21.58
CA SER A 56 4.22 8.30 22.77
C SER A 56 4.58 7.00 23.46
N ALA A 57 5.84 6.86 23.89
CA ALA A 57 6.26 5.72 24.69
C ALA A 57 5.40 5.66 25.95
N ARG A 58 4.65 4.56 26.13
CA ARG A 58 3.95 4.29 27.38
C ARG A 58 4.92 3.53 28.28
N LYS A 59 5.15 4.03 29.49
CA LYS A 59 5.69 3.19 30.57
C LYS A 59 4.61 2.14 30.84
N GLY A 60 5.00 0.87 30.69
CA GLY A 60 4.15 -0.27 31.04
C GLY A 60 3.65 -0.18 32.47
#